data_AF-A0A536ZCW4-F1
#
_entry.id   AF-A0A536ZCW4-F1
#
_cell.length_a   1.000
_cell.length_b   1.000
_cell.length_c   1.000
_cell.angle_alpha   90.00
_cell.angle_beta   90.00
_cell.angle_gamma   90.00
#
_symmetry.space_group_name_H-M   'P 1'
#
loop_
_entity.id
_entity.type
_entity.pdbx_description
1 polymer ?
#
loop_
_entity_poly.entity_id
_entity_poly.type
_entity_poly.pdbx_seq_one_letter_code
_entity_poly.pdbx_strand_id
1 'polypeptide(L)'
;MLRVVAPRKAASEPAARAALVAEPRTMSLPFIGADVGVSDRLLAATLAASIVLHAVVLALKFSPFDLSVFDRSGPPLEVALVNAKSKTKPTKAEILAQHHLDGGGNTDANRRAKTPLPVLPKESNSTELAVASQKVETLEKETKELMTQLRSAAAVAPIVPNPTDVPEPPLLPSASEIMQRTLEAVRLEAQISKEMDAYAKRPKRRFVGARAEEYRFARYVEDWRLKVERV
;
A
#
# COMPACT_ATOMS: atom_id res chain seq x y z
N MET A 1 115.64 -29.65 -80.91
CA MET A 1 117.07 -29.46 -80.60
C MET A 1 117.20 -28.50 -79.43
N LEU A 2 118.04 -28.87 -78.46
CA LEU A 2 118.73 -28.09 -77.41
C LEU A 2 117.89 -27.32 -76.36
N ARG A 3 117.91 -27.74 -75.08
CA ARG A 3 118.91 -27.52 -73.99
C ARG A 3 118.73 -26.14 -73.31
N VAL A 4 118.02 -26.10 -72.17
CA VAL A 4 118.53 -26.04 -70.77
C VAL A 4 119.34 -24.78 -70.45
N VAL A 5 118.80 -23.93 -69.58
CA VAL A 5 119.53 -23.20 -68.52
C VAL A 5 118.58 -23.00 -67.32
N ALA A 6 118.98 -23.51 -66.15
CA ALA A 6 118.61 -22.99 -64.82
C ALA A 6 119.88 -22.31 -64.23
N PRO A 7 119.97 -21.77 -63.00
CA PRO A 7 118.98 -21.52 -61.94
C PRO A 7 119.14 -20.13 -61.24
N ARG A 8 118.27 -19.75 -60.29
CA ARG A 8 118.63 -19.43 -58.88
C ARG A 8 117.51 -18.75 -58.08
N LYS A 9 117.56 -19.11 -56.80
CA LYS A 9 116.68 -18.86 -55.66
C LYS A 9 117.05 -17.54 -54.97
N ALA A 10 116.08 -16.83 -54.40
CA ALA A 10 116.29 -15.93 -53.26
C ALA A 10 115.04 -15.90 -52.36
N ALA A 11 115.22 -16.29 -51.10
CA ALA A 11 114.38 -15.94 -49.94
C ALA A 11 114.57 -14.42 -49.66
N SER A 12 113.73 -13.64 -48.96
CA SER A 12 113.04 -13.75 -47.65
C SER A 12 112.19 -12.46 -47.52
N GLU A 13 110.98 -12.39 -46.96
CA GLU A 13 110.61 -12.25 -45.53
C GLU A 13 109.09 -11.91 -45.45
N PRO A 14 108.43 -12.02 -44.26
CA PRO A 14 106.99 -11.95 -44.09
C PRO A 14 106.48 -10.56 -43.67
N ALA A 15 105.40 -10.08 -44.28
CA ALA A 15 104.68 -8.89 -43.83
C ALA A 15 103.28 -9.27 -43.30
N ALA A 16 103.09 -9.07 -42.01
CA ALA A 16 101.83 -9.22 -41.31
C ALA A 16 100.86 -8.07 -41.62
N ARG A 17 99.56 -8.37 -41.39
CA ARG A 17 98.37 -7.50 -41.29
C ARG A 17 97.59 -7.23 -42.59
N ALA A 18 96.41 -7.84 -42.66
CA ALA A 18 95.15 -7.12 -42.42
C ALA A 18 94.00 -8.12 -42.22
N ALA A 19 93.29 -7.99 -41.11
CA ALA A 19 92.06 -8.73 -40.85
C ALA A 19 90.98 -8.30 -41.85
N LEU A 20 90.45 -9.24 -42.61
CA LEU A 20 89.27 -9.05 -43.46
C LEU A 20 88.05 -8.93 -42.54
N VAL A 21 87.59 -7.69 -42.35
CA VAL A 21 86.31 -7.34 -41.76
C VAL A 21 85.22 -7.87 -42.69
N ALA A 22 84.32 -8.70 -42.16
CA ALA A 22 83.13 -9.14 -42.86
C ALA A 22 82.16 -7.96 -43.03
N GLU A 23 81.83 -7.61 -44.26
CA GLU A 23 80.82 -6.59 -44.55
C GLU A 23 79.41 -7.11 -44.22
N PRO A 24 78.51 -6.29 -43.63
CA PRO A 24 77.13 -6.68 -43.40
C PRO A 24 76.38 -6.76 -44.74
N ARG A 25 75.90 -7.96 -45.08
CA ARG A 25 74.90 -8.13 -46.16
C ARG A 25 73.65 -7.32 -45.81
N THR A 26 73.44 -6.22 -46.50
CA THR A 26 72.18 -5.48 -46.49
C THR A 26 71.15 -6.28 -47.30
N MET A 27 70.17 -6.85 -46.61
CA MET A 27 69.01 -7.44 -47.25
C MET A 27 68.10 -6.30 -47.71
N SER A 28 68.22 -5.90 -48.98
CA SER A 28 67.30 -4.95 -49.61
C SER A 28 65.92 -5.61 -49.76
N LEU A 29 64.93 -5.14 -49.01
CA LEU A 29 63.53 -5.53 -49.16
C LEU A 29 62.96 -4.92 -50.46
N PRO A 30 62.58 -5.72 -51.47
CA PRO A 30 61.93 -5.19 -52.66
C PRO A 30 60.43 -5.10 -52.38
N PHE A 31 59.99 -4.10 -51.62
CA PHE A 31 58.55 -3.85 -51.46
C PHE A 31 58.21 -2.37 -51.44
N ILE A 32 58.84 -1.55 -52.29
CA ILE A 32 58.27 -0.25 -52.65
C ILE A 32 58.58 0.00 -54.12
N GLY A 33 57.74 -0.58 -54.98
CA GLY A 33 57.78 -0.41 -56.43
C GLY A 33 56.43 -0.73 -57.00
N ALA A 34 55.37 -0.20 -56.39
CA ALA A 34 54.02 -0.28 -56.94
C ALA A 34 53.88 0.82 -58.00
N ASP A 35 53.38 0.42 -59.17
CA ASP A 35 52.94 1.30 -60.24
C ASP A 35 52.06 2.43 -59.68
N VAL A 36 52.64 3.64 -59.64
CA VAL A 36 52.08 4.81 -58.94
C VAL A 36 50.86 5.36 -59.68
N GLY A 37 50.57 4.93 -60.91
CA GLY A 37 49.45 5.43 -61.70
C GLY A 37 48.13 4.69 -61.45
N VAL A 38 48.18 3.36 -61.36
CA VAL A 38 46.98 2.53 -61.17
C VAL A 38 46.67 2.32 -59.69
N SER A 39 47.71 2.12 -58.86
CA SER A 39 47.54 1.85 -57.43
C SER A 39 46.98 3.06 -56.68
N ASP A 40 47.37 4.28 -57.07
CA ASP A 40 46.89 5.51 -56.43
C ASP A 40 45.42 5.80 -56.79
N ARG A 41 44.99 5.45 -58.01
CA ARG A 41 43.57 5.50 -58.40
C ARG A 41 42.72 4.46 -57.69
N LEU A 42 43.25 3.25 -57.49
CA LEU A 42 42.57 2.19 -56.74
C LEU A 42 42.49 2.52 -55.24
N LEU A 43 43.55 3.10 -54.66
CA LEU A 43 43.56 3.60 -53.29
C LEU A 43 42.55 4.74 -53.13
N ALA A 44 42.57 5.74 -54.02
CA ALA A 44 41.61 6.83 -54.00
C ALA A 44 40.17 6.33 -54.15
N ALA A 45 39.92 5.37 -55.05
CA ALA A 45 38.60 4.79 -55.27
C ALA A 45 38.09 4.01 -54.06
N THR A 46 38.94 3.20 -53.43
CA THR A 46 38.56 2.43 -52.21
C THR A 46 38.33 3.35 -51.02
N LEU A 47 39.14 4.39 -50.87
CA LEU A 47 38.96 5.40 -49.82
C LEU A 47 37.65 6.18 -50.02
N ALA A 48 37.37 6.61 -51.25
CA ALA A 48 36.11 7.27 -51.60
C ALA A 48 34.91 6.35 -51.36
N ALA A 49 35.00 5.08 -51.77
CA ALA A 49 33.94 4.09 -51.53
C ALA A 49 33.69 3.86 -50.03
N SER A 50 34.74 3.81 -49.21
CA SER A 50 34.62 3.71 -47.76
C SER A 50 33.91 4.93 -47.17
N ILE A 51 34.31 6.14 -47.57
CA ILE A 51 33.68 7.38 -47.10
C ILE A 51 32.20 7.41 -47.49
N VAL A 52 31.86 7.05 -48.73
CA VAL A 52 30.47 6.98 -49.21
C VAL A 52 29.67 5.95 -48.41
N LEU A 53 30.22 4.76 -48.18
CA LEU A 53 29.56 3.72 -47.38
C LEU A 53 29.25 4.22 -45.96
N HIS A 54 30.22 4.86 -45.30
CA HIS A 54 30.00 5.43 -43.97
C HIS A 54 28.98 6.57 -43.99
N ALA A 55 29.03 7.44 -45.00
CA ALA A 55 28.06 8.52 -45.16
C ALA A 55 26.63 7.98 -45.34
N VAL A 56 26.45 6.89 -46.09
CA VAL A 56 25.16 6.19 -46.24
C VAL A 56 24.70 5.62 -44.90
N VAL A 57 25.57 4.91 -44.17
CA VAL A 57 25.25 4.34 -42.85
C VAL A 57 24.84 5.43 -41.85
N LEU A 58 25.50 6.60 -41.88
CA LEU A 58 25.18 7.74 -41.02
C LEU A 58 23.92 8.50 -41.47
N ALA A 59 23.60 8.49 -42.77
CA ALA A 59 22.38 9.06 -43.29
C ALA A 59 21.13 8.21 -42.97
N LEU A 60 21.31 6.91 -42.70
CA LEU A 60 20.26 6.06 -42.16
C LEU A 60 19.92 6.50 -40.74
N LYS A 61 18.77 7.16 -40.60
CA LYS A 61 18.21 7.50 -39.29
C LYS A 61 17.67 6.22 -38.63
N PHE A 62 18.43 5.68 -37.69
CA PHE A 62 17.93 4.69 -36.75
C PHE A 62 16.93 5.38 -35.82
N SER A 63 15.63 5.17 -36.03
CA SER A 63 14.65 5.46 -34.99
C SER A 63 14.82 4.39 -33.92
N PRO A 64 15.15 4.73 -32.66
CA PRO A 64 15.00 3.76 -31.59
C PRO A 64 13.53 3.31 -31.59
N PHE A 65 13.31 2.02 -31.45
CA PHE A 65 11.98 1.45 -31.28
C PHE A 65 11.28 2.21 -30.15
N ASP A 66 10.01 2.56 -30.35
CA ASP A 66 9.23 3.30 -29.36
C ASP A 66 9.09 2.46 -28.08
N LEU A 67 9.90 2.77 -27.06
CA LEU A 67 9.88 2.10 -25.77
C LEU A 67 8.76 2.62 -24.87
N SER A 68 7.86 3.49 -25.35
CA SER A 68 6.68 3.94 -24.59
C SER A 68 5.75 2.79 -24.19
N VAL A 69 5.83 1.64 -24.86
CA VAL A 69 5.13 0.40 -24.46
C VAL A 69 5.63 -0.14 -23.09
N PHE A 70 6.82 0.28 -22.66
CA PHE A 70 7.40 -0.01 -21.35
C PHE A 70 7.15 1.09 -20.32
N ASP A 71 6.56 2.23 -20.70
CA ASP A 71 6.07 3.23 -19.76
C ASP A 71 4.79 2.72 -19.11
N ARG A 72 4.97 1.67 -18.30
CA ARG A 72 3.93 1.12 -17.43
C ARG A 72 3.77 2.06 -16.25
N SER A 73 3.21 3.23 -16.52
CA SER A 73 2.46 4.04 -15.56
C SER A 73 1.16 3.32 -15.15
N GLY A 74 1.29 2.02 -14.84
CA GLY A 74 0.21 1.18 -14.34
C GLY A 74 -0.03 1.45 -12.86
N PRO A 75 -1.15 0.96 -12.31
CA PRO A 75 -1.46 1.10 -10.89
C PRO A 75 -0.28 0.63 -10.01
N PRO A 76 -0.12 1.20 -8.80
CA PRO A 76 0.99 0.90 -7.91
C PRO A 76 1.15 -0.61 -7.70
N LEU A 77 2.39 -1.06 -7.56
CA LEU A 77 2.77 -2.48 -7.41
C LEU A 77 2.38 -3.09 -6.05
N GLU A 78 1.52 -2.41 -5.30
CA GLU A 78 1.04 -2.83 -3.99
C GLU A 78 -0.12 -3.79 -4.17
N VAL A 79 0.16 -5.07 -3.92
CA VAL A 79 -0.81 -6.15 -3.99
C VAL A 79 -1.21 -6.51 -2.57
N ALA A 80 -2.46 -6.24 -2.21
CA ALA A 80 -2.99 -6.61 -0.90
C ALA A 80 -3.39 -8.09 -0.86
N LEU A 81 -3.15 -8.74 0.28
CA LEU A 81 -3.78 -10.01 0.60
C LEU A 81 -5.21 -9.76 1.10
N VAL A 82 -6.16 -10.49 0.51
CA VAL A 82 -7.57 -10.45 0.90
C VAL A 82 -7.97 -11.76 1.56
N ASN A 83 -8.72 -11.68 2.66
CA ASN A 83 -9.16 -12.86 3.42
C ASN A 83 -10.33 -13.61 2.78
N ALA A 84 -11.02 -13.00 1.82
CA ALA A 84 -12.18 -13.57 1.16
C ALA A 84 -12.13 -13.34 -0.35
N LYS A 85 -12.82 -14.21 -1.10
CA LYS A 85 -12.93 -14.14 -2.56
C LYS A 85 -14.38 -14.01 -2.98
N SER A 86 -14.62 -13.10 -3.90
CA SER A 86 -15.90 -12.91 -4.59
C SER A 86 -15.88 -13.61 -5.97
N LYS A 87 -17.05 -14.08 -6.42
CA LYS A 87 -17.19 -14.73 -7.75
C LYS A 87 -17.13 -13.73 -8.91
N THR A 88 -17.38 -12.45 -8.65
CA THR A 88 -17.52 -11.40 -9.66
C THR A 88 -16.56 -10.27 -9.35
N LYS A 89 -15.96 -9.68 -10.38
CA LYS A 89 -15.08 -8.50 -10.24
C LYS A 89 -15.87 -7.31 -9.64
N PRO A 90 -15.28 -6.52 -8.72
CA PRO A 90 -15.90 -5.32 -8.19
C PRO A 90 -16.10 -4.26 -9.28
N THR A 91 -17.19 -3.50 -9.18
CA THR A 91 -17.51 -2.41 -10.12
C THR A 91 -16.52 -1.24 -10.04
N LYS A 92 -15.97 -0.98 -8.85
CA LYS A 92 -14.87 -0.04 -8.61
C LYS A 92 -13.89 -0.67 -7.62
N ALA A 93 -12.66 -0.89 -8.06
CA ALA A 93 -11.58 -1.40 -7.22
C ALA A 93 -10.82 -0.24 -6.58
N GLU A 94 -10.58 -0.34 -5.28
CA GLU A 94 -9.77 0.62 -4.52
C GLU A 94 -8.32 0.14 -4.42
N ILE A 95 -8.10 -1.18 -4.44
CA ILE A 95 -6.79 -1.82 -4.32
C ILE A 95 -6.65 -3.00 -5.30
N LEU A 96 -5.41 -3.37 -5.63
CA LEU A 96 -5.11 -4.62 -6.34
C LEU A 96 -4.85 -5.75 -5.34
N ALA A 97 -5.28 -6.97 -5.64
CA ALA A 97 -5.11 -8.13 -4.78
C ALA A 97 -4.89 -9.42 -5.55
N GLN A 98 -4.59 -10.51 -4.82
CA GLN A 98 -4.48 -11.86 -5.39
C GLN A 98 -5.80 -12.42 -5.92
N HIS A 99 -6.93 -11.95 -5.38
CA HIS A 99 -8.26 -12.40 -5.74
C HIS A 99 -9.23 -11.23 -5.74
N HIS A 100 -10.27 -11.30 -6.58
CA HIS A 100 -11.36 -10.35 -6.55
C HIS A 100 -12.05 -10.39 -5.18
N LEU A 101 -12.06 -9.27 -4.48
CA LEU A 101 -12.84 -9.06 -3.26
C LEU A 101 -13.78 -7.88 -3.51
N ASP A 102 -15.06 -8.10 -3.25
CA ASP A 102 -16.04 -7.04 -3.24
C ASP A 102 -16.69 -7.12 -1.85
N GLY A 103 -16.07 -6.41 -0.88
CA GLY A 103 -16.29 -6.63 0.55
C GLY A 103 -17.68 -6.19 0.99
N GLY A 104 -18.33 -6.96 1.90
CA GLY A 104 -19.75 -7.21 2.33
C GLY A 104 -20.62 -6.33 3.26
N GLY A 105 -21.77 -5.75 2.81
CA GLY A 105 -22.79 -5.06 3.65
C GLY A 105 -23.76 -4.07 2.95
N ASN A 106 -24.59 -3.35 3.73
CA ASN A 106 -25.87 -2.76 3.25
C ASN A 106 -25.97 -1.22 3.13
N THR A 107 -24.91 -0.42 3.36
CA THR A 107 -24.96 1.06 3.32
C THR A 107 -23.90 1.69 2.42
N ASP A 108 -24.31 2.64 1.57
CA ASP A 108 -23.39 3.51 0.80
C ASP A 108 -22.80 4.67 1.62
N ALA A 109 -23.40 4.98 2.78
CA ALA A 109 -22.94 6.07 3.65
C ALA A 109 -21.93 5.58 4.68
N ASN A 110 -20.87 6.36 4.92
CA ASN A 110 -19.92 6.17 6.00
C ASN A 110 -20.60 6.39 7.37
N ARG A 111 -21.41 5.42 7.81
CA ARG A 111 -22.10 5.45 9.10
C ARG A 111 -21.49 4.40 10.01
N ARG A 112 -21.14 4.84 11.21
CA ARG A 112 -20.78 3.96 12.33
C ARG A 112 -21.97 3.08 12.66
N ALA A 113 -21.76 1.77 12.84
CA ALA A 113 -22.78 0.85 13.30
C ALA A 113 -23.33 1.38 14.63
N LYS A 114 -24.57 1.85 14.63
CA LYS A 114 -25.29 2.20 15.86
C LYS A 114 -25.91 0.91 16.39
N THR A 115 -25.75 0.68 17.68
CA THR A 115 -26.39 -0.43 18.37
C THR A 115 -27.92 -0.34 18.20
N PRO A 116 -28.62 -1.46 17.95
CA PRO A 116 -30.08 -1.50 17.88
C PRO A 116 -30.74 -1.34 19.26
N LEU A 117 -29.95 -1.23 20.33
CA LEU A 117 -30.53 -0.98 21.65
C LEU A 117 -31.22 0.39 21.64
N PRO A 118 -32.48 0.46 22.12
CA PRO A 118 -33.20 1.71 22.22
C PRO A 118 -32.35 2.67 23.05
N VAL A 119 -32.11 3.86 22.50
CA VAL A 119 -31.60 4.97 23.30
C VAL A 119 -32.70 5.21 24.32
N LEU A 120 -32.45 4.89 25.60
CA LEU A 120 -33.35 5.26 26.68
C LEU A 120 -33.77 6.71 26.43
N PRO A 121 -35.08 7.04 26.51
CA PRO A 121 -35.52 8.42 26.41
C PRO A 121 -34.59 9.22 27.31
N LYS A 122 -33.93 10.21 26.74
CA LYS A 122 -33.15 11.15 27.52
C LYS A 122 -34.19 11.89 28.33
N GLU A 123 -34.53 11.35 29.51
CA GLU A 123 -35.49 11.94 30.42
C GLU A 123 -35.09 13.41 30.50
N SER A 124 -36.00 14.28 30.08
CA SER A 124 -35.77 15.71 30.14
C SER A 124 -35.34 16.00 31.57
N ASN A 125 -34.16 16.60 31.77
CA ASN A 125 -33.60 16.91 33.08
C ASN A 125 -34.63 17.55 34.04
N SER A 126 -35.68 18.19 33.50
CA SER A 126 -36.83 18.71 34.25
C SER A 126 -37.62 17.67 35.05
N THR A 127 -37.81 16.45 34.54
CA THR A 127 -38.59 15.40 35.20
C THR A 127 -37.78 14.76 36.33
N GLU A 128 -36.50 14.50 36.10
CA GLU A 128 -35.57 13.98 37.12
C GLU A 128 -35.36 14.99 38.25
N LEU A 129 -35.25 16.28 37.93
CA LEU A 129 -35.19 17.36 38.92
C LEU A 129 -36.47 17.47 39.75
N ALA A 130 -37.65 17.31 39.13
CA ALA A 130 -38.92 17.35 39.86
C ALA A 130 -39.02 16.17 40.85
N VAL A 131 -38.71 14.95 40.42
CA VAL A 131 -38.72 13.75 41.28
C VAL A 131 -37.68 13.86 42.40
N ALA A 132 -36.48 14.38 42.10
CA ALA A 132 -35.44 14.62 43.10
C ALA A 132 -35.87 15.67 44.14
N SER A 133 -36.48 16.79 43.70
CA SER A 133 -36.97 17.83 44.62
C SER A 133 -38.07 17.33 45.55
N GLN A 134 -38.99 16.51 45.04
CA GLN A 134 -40.07 15.94 45.84
C GLN A 134 -39.50 15.00 46.92
N LYS A 135 -38.48 14.22 46.59
CA LYS A 135 -37.80 13.31 47.54
C LYS A 135 -37.02 14.06 48.62
N VAL A 136 -36.43 15.21 48.29
CA VAL A 136 -35.77 16.06 49.29
C VAL A 136 -36.81 16.65 50.24
N GLU A 137 -37.93 17.15 49.73
CA GLU A 137 -39.00 17.72 50.56
C GLU A 137 -39.60 16.70 51.53
N THR A 138 -39.78 15.44 51.11
CA THR A 138 -40.28 14.38 52.00
C THR A 138 -39.28 14.06 53.12
N LEU A 139 -37.99 13.95 52.80
CA LEU A 139 -36.94 13.69 53.79
C LEU A 139 -36.78 14.87 54.77
N GLU A 140 -36.93 16.11 54.31
CA GLU A 140 -36.93 17.29 55.18
C GLU A 140 -38.12 17.30 56.15
N LYS A 141 -39.31 16.85 55.71
CA LYS A 141 -40.48 16.70 56.59
C LYS A 141 -40.24 15.63 57.64
N GLU A 142 -39.80 14.44 57.24
CA GLU A 142 -39.49 13.33 58.15
C GLU A 142 -38.42 13.73 59.20
N THR A 143 -37.34 14.38 58.77
CA THR A 143 -36.28 14.83 59.69
C THR A 143 -36.78 15.91 60.66
N LYS A 144 -37.65 16.82 60.20
CA LYS A 144 -38.27 17.83 61.06
C LYS A 144 -39.20 17.20 62.08
N GLU A 145 -39.99 16.21 61.68
CA GLU A 145 -40.87 15.43 62.57
C GLU A 145 -40.05 14.69 63.63
N LEU A 146 -38.98 13.99 63.24
CA LEU A 146 -38.06 13.31 64.16
C LEU A 146 -37.40 14.30 65.14
N MET A 147 -36.97 15.47 64.66
CA MET A 147 -36.39 16.51 65.53
C MET A 147 -37.42 17.10 66.49
N THR A 148 -38.68 17.27 66.05
CA THR A 148 -39.75 17.70 66.95
C THR A 148 -40.09 16.64 67.99
N GLN A 149 -40.09 15.36 67.63
CA GLN A 149 -40.29 14.25 68.57
C GLN A 149 -39.17 14.20 69.61
N LEU A 150 -37.90 14.29 69.19
CA LEU A 150 -36.74 14.35 70.08
C LEU A 150 -36.79 15.57 71.02
N ARG A 151 -37.21 16.74 70.50
CA ARG A 151 -37.34 17.97 71.29
C ARG A 151 -38.53 17.92 72.25
N SER A 152 -39.63 17.26 71.87
CA SER A 152 -40.76 17.02 72.78
C SER A 152 -40.42 16.00 73.87
N ALA A 153 -39.61 14.99 73.57
CA ALA A 153 -39.12 14.02 74.54
C ALA A 153 -38.15 14.64 75.57
N ALA A 154 -37.45 15.72 75.20
CA ALA A 154 -36.61 16.49 76.11
C ALA A 154 -37.40 17.49 76.99
N ALA A 155 -38.67 17.76 76.66
CA ALA A 155 -39.48 18.81 77.31
C ALA A 155 -40.68 18.30 78.13
N VAL A 156 -41.03 17.01 78.08
CA VAL A 156 -42.20 16.46 78.79
C VAL A 156 -41.91 15.05 79.33
N ALA A 157 -42.38 14.77 80.55
CA ALA A 157 -42.42 13.43 81.18
C ALA A 157 -43.18 12.40 80.30
N PRO A 158 -43.01 11.08 80.50
CA PRO A 158 -43.20 10.09 79.43
C PRO A 158 -44.66 10.02 78.95
N ILE A 159 -44.84 10.18 77.64
CA ILE A 159 -46.10 9.86 76.94
C ILE A 159 -45.96 8.43 76.39
N VAL A 160 -46.97 7.62 76.68
CA VAL A 160 -47.15 6.23 76.25
C VAL A 160 -47.09 6.14 74.71
N PRO A 161 -46.37 5.18 74.10
CA PRO A 161 -46.32 5.05 72.65
C PRO A 161 -47.69 4.64 72.08
N ASN A 162 -48.16 5.41 71.11
CA ASN A 162 -49.37 5.10 70.34
C ASN A 162 -49.00 4.06 69.27
N PRO A 163 -49.69 2.91 69.15
CA PRO A 163 -49.35 1.88 68.18
C PRO A 163 -49.99 2.20 66.83
N THR A 164 -49.45 3.13 66.05
CA THR A 164 -49.88 3.34 64.66
C THR A 164 -48.81 3.98 63.78
N ASP A 165 -47.65 3.32 63.65
CA ASP A 165 -46.79 3.52 62.48
C ASP A 165 -46.86 2.25 61.64
N VAL A 166 -47.88 2.19 60.79
CA VAL A 166 -47.96 1.20 59.71
C VAL A 166 -47.39 1.88 58.47
N PRO A 167 -46.34 1.31 57.83
CA PRO A 167 -45.81 1.86 56.59
C PRO A 167 -46.92 2.00 55.54
N GLU A 168 -47.09 3.20 55.01
CA GLU A 168 -48.09 3.48 53.98
C GLU A 168 -47.77 2.64 52.72
N PRO A 169 -48.74 1.91 52.16
CA PRO A 169 -48.50 1.08 50.98
C PRO A 169 -48.09 1.95 49.78
N PRO A 170 -47.24 1.46 48.87
CA PRO A 170 -46.80 2.23 47.72
C PRO A 170 -48.02 2.69 46.89
N LEU A 171 -48.11 3.98 46.62
CA LEU A 171 -49.14 4.59 45.78
C LEU A 171 -49.18 3.87 44.43
N LEU A 172 -50.30 3.22 44.14
CA LEU A 172 -50.53 2.58 42.86
C LEU A 172 -50.68 3.67 41.77
N PRO A 173 -50.07 3.50 40.59
CA PRO A 173 -50.16 4.49 39.52
C PRO A 173 -51.63 4.74 39.13
N SER A 174 -51.97 6.00 38.86
CA SER A 174 -53.35 6.35 38.50
C SER A 174 -53.72 5.76 37.14
N ALA A 175 -55.02 5.50 36.91
CA ALA A 175 -55.50 4.97 35.62
C ALA A 175 -55.07 5.85 34.43
N SER A 176 -54.95 7.17 34.65
CA SER A 176 -54.50 8.13 33.64
C SER A 176 -53.01 7.99 33.30
N GLU A 177 -52.15 7.75 34.29
CA GLU A 177 -50.71 7.51 34.10
C GLU A 177 -50.47 6.19 33.36
N ILE A 178 -51.25 5.16 33.68
CA ILE A 178 -51.20 3.87 32.98
C ILE A 178 -51.58 4.06 31.50
N MET A 179 -52.62 4.84 31.22
CA MET A 179 -53.04 5.13 29.84
C MET A 179 -51.98 5.94 29.06
N GLN A 180 -51.32 6.90 29.70
CA GLN A 180 -50.23 7.66 29.06
C GLN A 180 -49.03 6.77 28.74
N ARG A 181 -48.58 5.94 29.70
CA ARG A 181 -47.47 5.00 29.51
C ARG A 181 -47.77 3.96 28.42
N THR A 182 -49.00 3.48 28.33
CA THR A 182 -49.40 2.54 27.26
C THR A 182 -49.39 3.20 25.89
N LEU A 183 -49.87 4.45 25.75
CA LEU A 183 -49.79 5.19 24.50
C LEU A 183 -48.35 5.43 24.04
N GLU A 184 -47.45 5.73 24.97
CA GLU A 184 -46.01 5.88 24.69
C GLU A 184 -45.39 4.55 24.24
N ALA A 185 -45.71 3.45 24.93
CA ALA A 185 -45.24 2.11 24.57
C ALA A 185 -45.70 1.71 23.16
N VAL A 186 -46.98 1.95 22.83
CA VAL A 186 -47.55 1.67 21.49
C VAL A 186 -46.85 2.49 20.41
N ARG A 187 -46.56 3.77 20.67
CA ARG A 187 -45.81 4.61 19.71
C ARG A 187 -44.40 4.09 19.49
N LEU A 188 -43.72 3.67 20.55
CA LEU A 188 -42.37 3.11 20.46
C LEU A 188 -42.36 1.80 19.69
N GLU A 189 -43.32 0.92 19.94
CA GLU A 189 -43.49 -0.34 19.21
C GLU A 189 -43.78 -0.10 17.72
N ALA A 190 -44.62 0.89 17.40
CA ALA A 190 -44.88 1.30 16.02
C ALA A 190 -43.62 1.83 15.32
N GLN A 191 -42.75 2.55 16.04
CA GLN A 191 -41.48 3.01 15.48
C GLN A 191 -40.51 1.82 15.24
N ILE A 192 -40.38 0.92 16.22
CA ILE A 192 -39.50 -0.26 16.11
C ILE A 192 -39.95 -1.14 14.95
N SER A 193 -41.24 -1.46 14.85
CA SER A 193 -41.78 -2.28 13.75
C SER A 193 -41.53 -1.64 12.39
N LYS A 194 -41.70 -0.32 12.26
CA LYS A 194 -41.39 0.42 11.02
C LYS A 194 -39.90 0.35 10.66
N GLU A 195 -39.00 0.50 11.63
CA GLU A 195 -37.56 0.40 11.42
C GLU A 195 -37.14 -1.02 11.04
N MET A 196 -37.71 -2.03 11.70
CA MET A 196 -37.48 -3.44 11.40
C MET A 196 -37.98 -3.81 10.01
N ASP A 197 -39.17 -3.36 9.63
CA ASP A 197 -39.72 -3.54 8.28
C ASP A 197 -38.84 -2.88 7.22
N ALA A 198 -38.41 -1.65 7.46
CA ALA A 198 -37.53 -0.92 6.54
C ALA A 198 -36.18 -1.63 6.38
N TYR A 199 -35.64 -2.20 7.46
CA TYR A 199 -34.41 -2.98 7.43
C TYR A 199 -34.60 -4.31 6.68
N ALA A 200 -35.67 -5.04 6.96
CA ALA A 200 -35.97 -6.34 6.35
C ALA A 200 -36.26 -6.23 4.85
N LYS A 201 -36.94 -5.15 4.43
CA LYS A 201 -37.22 -4.85 3.01
C LYS A 201 -35.99 -4.36 2.25
N ARG A 202 -34.90 -4.01 2.95
CA ARG A 202 -33.69 -3.51 2.31
C ARG A 202 -33.01 -4.62 1.50
N PRO A 203 -32.73 -4.42 0.20
CA PRO A 203 -32.02 -5.42 -0.59
C PRO A 203 -30.64 -5.68 0.03
N LYS A 204 -30.37 -6.94 0.38
CA LYS A 204 -29.09 -7.37 0.95
C LYS A 204 -28.00 -7.17 -0.11
N ARG A 205 -27.25 -6.07 0.00
CA ARG A 205 -26.08 -5.83 -0.84
C ARG A 205 -24.88 -6.53 -0.22
N ARG A 206 -24.03 -7.06 -1.10
CA ARG A 206 -22.81 -7.76 -0.75
C ARG A 206 -21.66 -6.79 -0.45
N PHE A 207 -21.90 -5.48 -0.15
CA PHE A 207 -20.83 -4.47 -0.20
C PHE A 207 -20.61 -3.52 1.01
N VAL A 208 -19.82 -3.92 2.01
CA VAL A 208 -19.17 -3.19 3.13
C VAL A 208 -17.85 -3.91 3.43
N GLY A 209 -16.76 -3.36 2.92
CA GLY A 209 -15.40 -3.89 3.04
C GLY A 209 -14.53 -3.39 1.90
N ALA A 210 -13.22 -3.64 1.99
CA ALA A 210 -12.29 -3.26 0.93
C ALA A 210 -12.70 -3.90 -0.41
N ARG A 211 -12.63 -3.11 -1.49
CA ARG A 211 -12.89 -3.59 -2.86
C ARG A 211 -11.56 -3.78 -3.56
N ALA A 212 -11.24 -5.04 -3.86
CA ALA A 212 -10.00 -5.42 -4.50
C ALA A 212 -10.23 -6.12 -5.83
N GLU A 213 -9.46 -5.75 -6.84
CA GLU A 213 -9.43 -6.46 -8.11
C GLU A 213 -8.26 -7.44 -8.17
N GLU A 214 -8.50 -8.63 -8.74
CA GLU A 214 -7.45 -9.59 -9.02
C GLU A 214 -6.46 -9.04 -10.05
N TYR A 215 -5.19 -8.93 -9.65
CA TYR A 215 -4.11 -8.56 -10.56
C TYR A 215 -3.38 -9.82 -11.04
N ARG A 216 -3.22 -9.95 -12.37
CA ARG A 216 -2.63 -11.15 -12.99
C ARG A 216 -1.22 -11.46 -12.49
N PHE A 217 -0.44 -10.43 -12.14
CA PHE A 217 0.93 -10.60 -11.65
C PHE A 217 1.04 -10.55 -10.12
N ALA A 218 -0.09 -10.55 -9.40
CA ALA A 218 -0.12 -10.54 -7.94
C ALA A 218 0.72 -11.66 -7.32
N ARG A 219 0.58 -12.88 -7.86
CA ARG A 219 1.35 -14.06 -7.46
C ARG A 219 2.86 -13.85 -7.62
N TYR A 220 3.25 -13.36 -8.80
CA TYR A 220 4.66 -13.17 -9.15
C TYR A 220 5.35 -12.16 -8.22
N VAL A 221 4.69 -11.03 -7.94
CA VAL A 221 5.24 -9.99 -7.06
C VAL A 221 5.40 -10.50 -5.63
N GLU A 222 4.42 -11.24 -5.12
CA GLU A 222 4.48 -11.79 -3.77
C GLU A 222 5.57 -12.87 -3.63
N ASP A 223 5.67 -13.78 -4.60
CA ASP A 223 6.72 -14.82 -4.61
C ASP A 223 8.12 -14.19 -4.64
N TRP A 224 8.29 -13.10 -5.40
CA TRP A 224 9.54 -12.35 -5.43
C TRP A 224 9.82 -11.63 -4.12
N ARG A 225 8.84 -10.96 -3.52
CA ARG A 225 8.96 -10.30 -2.20
C ARG A 225 9.40 -11.30 -1.14
N LEU A 226 8.72 -12.43 -1.04
CA LEU A 226 9.05 -13.51 -0.11
C LEU A 226 10.47 -14.05 -0.30
N LYS A 227 10.97 -14.04 -1.54
CA LYS A 227 12.34 -14.44 -1.85
C LYS A 227 13.36 -13.40 -1.39
N VAL A 228 13.08 -12.11 -1.59
CA VAL A 228 13.97 -11.01 -1.18
C VAL A 228 14.02 -10.89 0.34
N GLU A 229 12.89 -11.04 1.04
CA GLU A 229 12.82 -10.94 2.51
C GLU A 229 13.46 -12.13 3.24
N ARG A 230 13.67 -13.25 2.55
CA ARG A 230 14.29 -14.45 3.13
C ARG A 230 15.82 -14.39 3.14
N VAL A 231 16.43 -13.49 2.37
CA VAL A 231 17.88 -13.30 2.26
C VAL A 231 18.32 -12.21 3.25
#